data_AF-A0A6P8HLH3-F1
#
_entry.id   AF-A0A6P8HLH3-F1
#
_cell.length_a   1.000
_cell.length_b   1.000
_cell.length_c   1.000
_cell.angle_alpha   90.00
_cell.angle_beta   90.00
_cell.angle_gamma   90.00
#
_symmetry.space_group_name_H-M   'P 1'
#
loop_
_entity.id
_entity.type
_entity.pdbx_description
1 polymer ?
#
loop_
_entity_poly.entity_id
_entity_poly.type
_entity_poly.pdbx_seq_one_letter_code
_entity_poly.pdbx_strand_id
1 'polypeptide(L)'
;MEGNQIIKLNVGGIIYHTTKNTLLFEHDSLLAKLSRGESQLGLMFTGSLEKTNSGKEVNEDVEIFIDRDGTNFKYLLNYLRSGHLVLPEEENVLREILLEAKYYNIKGVIDELSKPCYKIKGVVPISDELGAFWESLILDNEKKRFLESWCGGEGKKFKLLYRATRDGWSADIFHFLCDNKAPTVVVTRKGSSVFGGYTEKSWSGTGNKTDKNAFLFSLSNPSGLGPIKIQLNEGEEEDAVYCHPSQGPVFGKGRDLVISDQANVSHCSSRLDNTYKCPANQISTLFLAGTLTFTLAELEVYEILSIAYWLDQDYMRRGEYNTCCYWLDLTVYYFSRCIDHTKAKSIVWISEFEFGRLVSKKRFKNMEKLREKRQAMQEQLEEIEKREMLAKKKLNWLEEISGKNKTEAETLRRSCSLTEYNLDKTEDLLDQKIASLKSALVKRDKEDQIIKVLEQRDLEIDEEISRFEPKVKQAIHRADEAEMKYHEAVRKLSLAESERNKVIGRRNAKENQVQALQTSLKNAGRQIHRLAISEEKSGDREDEYFRRCRHLTECVSHCLMRAEEAERRIKMLQNRKDNLEGEKKTYEKNLAMMRRELDETLNNLDHL
;
A
#
# COMPACT_ATOMS: atom_id res chain seq x y z
N MET A 1 21.49 11.78 -26.89
CA MET A 1 22.00 10.52 -26.30
C MET A 1 21.96 10.68 -24.79
N GLU A 2 20.90 10.22 -24.12
CA GLU A 2 20.62 10.62 -22.72
C GLU A 2 20.85 9.51 -21.68
N GLY A 3 21.06 8.27 -22.11
CA GLY A 3 21.08 7.09 -21.22
C GLY A 3 22.30 6.94 -20.30
N ASN A 4 23.33 7.79 -20.44
CA ASN A 4 24.60 7.69 -19.72
C ASN A 4 24.73 8.64 -18.50
N GLN A 5 23.64 9.30 -18.08
CA GLN A 5 23.66 10.08 -16.83
C GLN A 5 23.96 9.13 -15.65
N ILE A 6 25.03 9.43 -14.92
CA ILE A 6 25.39 8.75 -13.67
C ILE A 6 24.50 9.31 -12.55
N ILE A 7 23.99 8.42 -11.71
CA ILE A 7 23.14 8.73 -10.56
C ILE A 7 23.82 8.18 -9.31
N LYS A 8 23.84 8.97 -8.24
CA LYS A 8 24.25 8.53 -6.89
C LYS A 8 22.98 8.08 -6.15
N LEU A 9 22.99 6.86 -5.62
CA LEU A 9 21.90 6.32 -4.81
C LEU A 9 22.43 6.08 -3.40
N ASN A 10 21.90 6.80 -2.41
CA ASN A 10 22.29 6.69 -1.02
C ASN A 10 21.21 5.92 -0.26
N VAL A 11 21.45 4.62 -0.04
CA VAL A 11 20.47 3.70 0.57
C VAL A 11 20.87 3.46 2.03
N GLY A 12 20.18 4.12 2.96
CA GLY A 12 20.45 4.01 4.40
C GLY A 12 21.85 4.46 4.83
N GLY A 13 22.48 5.37 4.08
CA GLY A 13 23.87 5.80 4.28
C GLY A 13 24.90 5.06 3.42
N ILE A 14 24.51 4.04 2.65
CA ILE A 14 25.41 3.33 1.73
C ILE A 14 25.25 3.90 0.31
N ILE A 15 26.32 4.53 -0.20
CA ILE A 15 26.32 5.22 -1.49
C ILE A 15 26.71 4.28 -2.63
N TYR A 16 25.78 4.07 -3.55
CA TYR A 16 25.95 3.35 -4.81
C TYR A 16 26.01 4.32 -5.99
N HIS A 17 26.79 3.97 -7.02
CA HIS A 17 26.85 4.70 -8.29
C HIS A 17 26.25 3.83 -9.40
N THR A 18 25.37 4.40 -10.22
CA THR A 18 24.63 3.67 -11.26
C THR A 18 24.29 4.57 -12.45
N THR A 19 23.63 4.04 -13.49
CA THR A 19 23.12 4.85 -14.62
C THR A 19 21.60 4.93 -14.60
N LYS A 20 21.04 5.95 -15.25
CA LYS A 20 19.59 6.06 -15.50
C LYS A 20 19.03 4.81 -16.20
N ASN A 21 19.74 4.31 -17.22
CA ASN A 21 19.37 3.09 -17.94
C ASN A 21 19.30 1.84 -17.04
N THR A 22 20.22 1.69 -16.09
CA THR A 22 20.20 0.58 -15.11
C THR A 22 18.91 0.57 -14.30
N LEU A 23 18.46 1.73 -13.82
CA LEU A 23 17.23 1.82 -13.01
C LEU A 23 15.96 1.62 -13.83
N LEU A 24 16.03 1.75 -15.16
CA LEU A 24 14.94 1.51 -16.09
C LEU A 24 14.82 0.05 -16.55
N PHE A 25 15.77 -0.84 -16.16
CA PHE A 25 15.82 -2.25 -16.62
C PHE A 25 14.53 -3.02 -16.33
N GLU A 26 13.95 -2.87 -15.13
CA GLU A 26 12.59 -3.33 -14.84
C GLU A 26 11.61 -2.15 -14.88
N HIS A 27 10.84 -2.06 -15.97
CA HIS A 27 9.95 -0.93 -16.26
C HIS A 27 8.86 -0.67 -15.21
N ASP A 28 8.47 -1.67 -14.41
CA ASP A 28 7.45 -1.54 -13.36
C ASP A 28 8.03 -1.23 -11.97
N SER A 29 9.35 -1.30 -11.82
CA SER A 29 10.02 -1.16 -10.52
C SER A 29 9.87 0.24 -9.93
N LEU A 30 9.93 0.34 -8.61
CA LEU A 30 9.91 1.62 -7.90
C LEU A 30 11.07 2.52 -8.36
N LEU A 31 12.24 1.91 -8.61
CA LEU A 31 13.44 2.59 -9.09
C LEU A 31 13.25 3.15 -10.51
N ALA A 32 12.56 2.43 -11.41
CA ALA A 32 12.23 2.94 -12.74
C ALA A 32 11.27 4.14 -12.68
N LYS A 33 10.22 4.05 -11.85
CA LYS A 33 9.23 5.14 -11.68
C LYS A 33 9.86 6.41 -11.11
N LEU A 34 10.71 6.26 -10.08
CA LEU A 34 11.53 7.36 -9.55
C LEU A 34 12.45 7.95 -10.63
N SER A 35 13.12 7.09 -11.40
CA SER A 35 14.06 7.49 -12.46
C SER A 35 13.42 8.21 -13.67
N ARG A 36 12.09 8.14 -13.85
CA ARG A 36 11.39 8.83 -14.95
C ARG A 36 10.77 10.16 -14.59
N GLY A 37 10.55 10.44 -13.30
CA GLY A 37 9.83 11.64 -12.87
C GLY A 37 8.30 11.54 -12.98
N GLU A 38 7.74 10.32 -13.07
CA GLU A 38 6.29 10.06 -13.26
C GLU A 38 5.42 10.38 -12.01
N SER A 39 5.94 11.11 -11.03
CA SER A 39 5.22 11.52 -9.81
C SER A 39 5.74 12.86 -9.29
N GLN A 40 4.98 13.55 -8.45
CA GLN A 40 5.40 14.84 -7.86
C GLN A 40 6.70 14.69 -7.03
N LEU A 41 6.88 13.55 -6.35
CA LEU A 41 8.16 13.14 -5.74
C LEU A 41 9.24 12.95 -6.80
N GLY A 42 8.95 12.21 -7.88
CA GLY A 42 9.87 12.04 -9.02
C GLY A 42 10.36 13.36 -9.62
N LEU A 43 9.50 14.37 -9.75
CA LEU A 43 9.85 15.70 -10.26
C LEU A 43 10.75 16.51 -9.31
N MET A 44 10.67 16.26 -8.00
CA MET A 44 11.65 16.75 -7.03
C MET A 44 12.98 15.98 -7.17
N PHE A 45 12.94 14.65 -7.33
CA PHE A 45 14.14 13.83 -7.50
C PHE A 45 14.90 14.06 -8.83
N THR A 46 14.24 14.53 -9.90
CA THR A 46 14.90 14.90 -11.16
C THR A 46 15.33 16.38 -11.21
N GLY A 47 15.32 17.11 -10.09
CA GLY A 47 15.68 18.53 -10.01
C GLY A 47 14.79 19.46 -10.86
N SER A 48 13.66 18.96 -11.36
CA SER A 48 12.94 19.59 -12.48
C SER A 48 12.03 20.75 -12.05
N LEU A 49 11.87 20.98 -10.74
CA LEU A 49 11.18 22.17 -10.20
C LEU A 49 12.07 23.43 -10.13
N GLU A 50 13.41 23.30 -10.01
CA GLU A 50 14.29 24.44 -9.75
C GLU A 50 14.71 25.20 -11.03
N LYS A 51 13.74 25.61 -11.83
CA LYS A 51 13.93 26.65 -12.87
C LYS A 51 13.66 28.06 -12.34
N THR A 52 14.24 28.38 -11.18
CA THR A 52 14.15 29.70 -10.56
C THR A 52 15.27 30.65 -11.04
N ASN A 53 14.98 31.40 -12.10
CA ASN A 53 15.54 32.73 -12.40
C ASN A 53 17.07 32.95 -12.25
N SER A 54 17.92 32.00 -12.69
CA SER A 54 19.25 32.36 -13.16
C SER A 54 19.73 31.45 -14.29
N GLY A 55 20.28 32.06 -15.36
CA GLY A 55 20.77 31.34 -16.53
C GLY A 55 22.16 30.76 -16.31
N LYS A 56 22.27 29.65 -15.58
CA LYS A 56 23.47 28.81 -15.51
C LYS A 56 23.12 27.36 -15.78
N GLU A 57 23.94 26.69 -16.57
CA GLU A 57 23.88 25.23 -16.69
C GLU A 57 24.47 24.62 -15.41
N VAL A 58 23.67 23.81 -14.73
CA VAL A 58 24.04 23.16 -13.47
C VAL A 58 24.30 21.68 -13.75
N ASN A 59 25.57 21.33 -13.94
CA ASN A 59 26.03 19.93 -13.92
C ASN A 59 26.15 19.46 -12.47
N GLU A 60 25.02 19.20 -11.82
CA GLU A 60 25.00 18.60 -10.47
C GLU A 60 24.80 17.08 -10.52
N ASP A 61 25.63 16.38 -9.76
CA ASP A 61 25.48 14.95 -9.50
C ASP A 61 24.23 14.71 -8.65
N VAL A 62 23.12 14.32 -9.28
CA VAL A 62 21.88 13.99 -8.57
C VAL A 62 22.11 12.81 -7.61
N GLU A 63 22.04 13.10 -6.30
CA GLU A 63 22.04 12.11 -5.23
C GLU A 63 20.61 11.85 -4.73
N ILE A 64 20.14 10.63 -4.89
CA ILE A 64 18.82 10.18 -4.44
C ILE A 64 19.00 9.41 -3.13
N PHE A 65 18.52 9.97 -2.03
CA PHE A 65 18.46 9.28 -0.75
C PHE A 65 17.24 8.35 -0.66
N ILE A 66 17.45 7.16 -0.11
CA ILE A 66 16.42 6.14 0.11
C ILE A 66 16.55 5.61 1.54
N ASP A 67 15.51 5.80 2.34
CA ASP A 67 15.46 5.41 3.76
C ASP A 67 15.13 3.91 3.92
N ARG A 68 16.12 3.06 3.60
CA ARG A 68 16.10 1.58 3.62
C ARG A 68 17.48 1.05 3.99
N ASP A 69 17.58 -0.20 4.44
CA ASP A 69 18.88 -0.85 4.65
C ASP A 69 19.59 -1.11 3.30
N GLY A 70 20.71 -0.43 3.07
CA GLY A 70 21.52 -0.61 1.86
C GLY A 70 22.30 -1.93 1.82
N THR A 71 22.51 -2.62 2.94
CA THR A 71 23.51 -3.70 3.10
C THR A 71 23.45 -4.78 2.02
N ASN A 72 22.24 -5.12 1.56
CA ASN A 72 21.99 -6.12 0.53
C ASN A 72 21.51 -5.56 -0.82
N PHE A 73 21.32 -4.23 -0.92
CA PHE A 73 20.88 -3.57 -2.16
C PHE A 73 21.80 -3.84 -3.36
N LYS A 74 23.09 -4.11 -3.10
CA LYS A 74 24.10 -4.56 -4.08
C LYS A 74 23.63 -5.71 -5.00
N TYR A 75 22.84 -6.65 -4.49
CA TYR A 75 22.35 -7.80 -5.27
C TYR A 75 21.27 -7.37 -6.28
N LEU A 76 20.32 -6.54 -5.84
CA LEU A 76 19.29 -5.95 -6.68
C LEU A 76 19.89 -5.07 -7.77
N LEU A 77 20.84 -4.21 -7.38
CA LEU A 77 21.52 -3.30 -8.30
C LEU A 77 22.37 -4.05 -9.34
N ASN A 78 22.97 -5.19 -8.99
CA ASN A 78 23.71 -6.02 -9.94
C ASN A 78 22.80 -6.79 -10.91
N TYR A 79 21.63 -7.25 -10.44
CA TYR A 79 20.59 -7.79 -11.32
C TYR A 79 20.14 -6.74 -12.36
N LEU A 80 19.79 -5.53 -11.91
CA LEU A 80 19.38 -4.42 -12.80
C LEU A 80 20.48 -3.96 -13.78
N ARG A 81 21.76 -4.27 -13.53
CA ARG A 81 22.88 -4.00 -14.45
C ARG A 81 23.08 -5.05 -15.52
N SER A 82 22.71 -6.31 -15.27
CA SER A 82 23.17 -7.46 -16.06
C SER A 82 22.06 -8.40 -16.51
N GLY A 83 20.85 -8.29 -15.94
CA GLY A 83 19.78 -9.29 -16.03
C GLY A 83 20.09 -10.63 -15.31
N HIS A 84 21.28 -10.78 -14.72
CA HIS A 84 21.74 -12.01 -14.10
C HIS A 84 21.78 -11.86 -12.58
N LEU A 85 20.96 -12.63 -11.87
CA LEU A 85 20.92 -12.62 -10.42
C LEU A 85 21.97 -13.61 -9.86
N VAL A 86 22.91 -13.09 -9.08
CA VAL A 86 23.89 -13.88 -8.31
C VAL A 86 23.56 -13.71 -6.83
N LEU A 87 23.32 -14.81 -6.13
CA LEU A 87 22.82 -14.83 -4.75
C LEU A 87 23.86 -15.40 -3.77
N PRO A 88 23.83 -14.98 -2.49
CA PRO A 88 24.59 -15.62 -1.42
C PRO A 88 23.95 -16.96 -1.01
N GLU A 89 24.72 -17.84 -0.37
CA GLU A 89 24.24 -19.14 0.13
C GLU A 89 23.47 -19.02 1.47
N GLU A 90 23.53 -17.86 2.13
CA GLU A 90 22.98 -17.66 3.47
C GLU A 90 21.47 -17.37 3.48
N GLU A 91 20.69 -18.27 4.09
CA GLU A 91 19.21 -18.24 4.17
C GLU A 91 18.64 -16.90 4.70
N ASN A 92 19.29 -16.29 5.70
CA ASN A 92 18.88 -14.98 6.24
C ASN A 92 19.09 -13.84 5.22
N VAL A 93 20.22 -13.84 4.53
CA VAL A 93 20.56 -12.81 3.54
C VAL A 93 19.65 -12.95 2.30
N LEU A 94 19.32 -14.17 1.90
CA LEU A 94 18.29 -14.43 0.87
C LEU A 94 16.92 -13.86 1.27
N ARG A 95 16.53 -13.99 2.55
CA ARG A 95 15.29 -13.44 3.10
C ARG A 95 15.27 -11.91 3.08
N GLU A 96 16.39 -11.27 3.42
CA GLU A 96 16.57 -9.81 3.37
C GLU A 96 16.54 -9.29 1.92
N ILE A 97 17.25 -9.94 0.98
CA ILE A 97 17.20 -9.60 -0.45
C ILE A 97 15.76 -9.69 -0.98
N LEU A 98 14.99 -10.71 -0.58
CA LEU A 98 13.59 -10.87 -1.00
C LEU A 98 12.67 -9.78 -0.43
N LEU A 99 12.91 -9.30 0.79
CA LEU A 99 12.14 -8.20 1.38
C LEU A 99 12.41 -6.88 0.64
N GLU A 100 13.67 -6.58 0.33
CA GLU A 100 14.01 -5.41 -0.49
C GLU A 100 13.51 -5.56 -1.93
N ALA A 101 13.64 -6.74 -2.56
CA ALA A 101 13.12 -6.97 -3.92
C ALA A 101 11.61 -6.69 -4.04
N LYS A 102 10.84 -7.05 -3.00
CA LYS A 102 9.41 -6.72 -2.88
C LYS A 102 9.19 -5.21 -2.68
N TYR A 103 9.97 -4.55 -1.83
CA TYR A 103 9.87 -3.10 -1.62
C TYR A 103 10.17 -2.30 -2.89
N TYR A 104 11.21 -2.66 -3.63
CA TYR A 104 11.58 -2.00 -4.90
C TYR A 104 10.75 -2.49 -6.11
N ASN A 105 9.85 -3.48 -5.93
CA ASN A 105 9.05 -4.11 -6.99
C ASN A 105 9.89 -4.64 -8.17
N ILE A 106 10.92 -5.44 -7.88
CA ILE A 106 11.83 -6.05 -8.87
C ILE A 106 11.41 -7.51 -9.08
N LYS A 107 10.54 -7.73 -10.05
CA LYS A 107 9.83 -9.00 -10.31
C LYS A 107 10.78 -10.16 -10.57
N GLY A 108 11.81 -9.98 -11.40
CA GLY A 108 12.75 -11.04 -11.73
C GLY A 108 13.53 -11.59 -10.54
N VAL A 109 13.74 -10.76 -9.50
CA VAL A 109 14.36 -11.19 -8.24
C VAL A 109 13.35 -11.86 -7.31
N ILE A 110 12.11 -11.36 -7.27
CA ILE A 110 11.01 -11.97 -6.50
C ILE A 110 10.70 -13.37 -7.05
N ASP A 111 10.58 -13.52 -8.37
CA ASP A 111 10.23 -14.76 -9.05
C ASP A 111 11.32 -15.83 -8.89
N GLU A 112 12.60 -15.44 -8.97
CA GLU A 112 13.73 -16.34 -8.74
C GLU A 112 13.77 -16.84 -7.29
N LEU A 113 13.71 -15.94 -6.31
CA LEU A 113 13.74 -16.28 -4.88
C LEU A 113 12.47 -16.98 -4.38
N SER A 114 11.37 -16.92 -5.13
CA SER A 114 10.13 -17.66 -4.84
C SER A 114 10.16 -19.12 -5.33
N LYS A 115 11.22 -19.57 -6.03
CA LYS A 115 11.31 -20.95 -6.51
C LYS A 115 11.47 -21.97 -5.37
N PRO A 116 10.86 -23.17 -5.46
CA PRO A 116 10.92 -24.21 -4.41
C PRO A 116 12.33 -24.72 -4.02
N CYS A 117 13.37 -24.38 -4.78
CA CYS A 117 14.75 -24.75 -4.48
C CYS A 117 15.36 -23.96 -3.30
N TYR A 118 14.97 -22.70 -3.08
CA TYR A 118 15.62 -21.84 -2.08
C TYR A 118 15.16 -22.10 -0.63
N LYS A 119 13.99 -22.73 -0.42
CA LYS A 119 13.49 -23.27 0.87
C LYS A 119 13.60 -22.35 2.11
N ILE A 120 13.54 -21.04 1.91
CA ILE A 120 13.74 -20.03 2.96
C ILE A 120 12.64 -20.14 4.03
N LYS A 121 13.00 -20.53 5.26
CA LYS A 121 12.05 -20.67 6.38
C LYS A 121 11.51 -19.30 6.80
N GLY A 122 10.22 -19.28 7.16
CA GLY A 122 9.51 -18.02 7.40
C GLY A 122 9.35 -17.16 6.14
N VAL A 123 9.43 -17.78 4.95
CA VAL A 123 8.96 -17.23 3.67
C VAL A 123 8.09 -18.31 3.02
N VAL A 124 6.80 -18.28 3.31
CA VAL A 124 5.80 -19.01 2.52
C VAL A 124 5.57 -18.25 1.21
N PRO A 125 5.26 -18.92 0.07
CA PRO A 125 4.89 -18.24 -1.16
C PRO A 125 3.79 -17.21 -0.92
N ILE A 126 4.04 -15.97 -1.36
CA ILE A 126 3.23 -14.80 -0.98
C ILE A 126 1.75 -14.95 -1.38
N SER A 127 1.48 -15.77 -2.39
CA SER A 127 0.14 -16.01 -2.93
C SER A 127 -0.81 -16.72 -1.97
N ASP A 128 -0.32 -17.45 -0.95
CA ASP A 128 -1.10 -18.51 -0.29
C ASP A 128 -1.34 -18.29 1.22
N GLU A 129 -0.62 -17.38 1.89
CA GLU A 129 -0.88 -16.99 3.30
C GLU A 129 -1.42 -15.56 3.47
N LEU A 130 -1.37 -14.73 2.43
CA LEU A 130 -1.89 -13.36 2.48
C LEU A 130 -3.41 -13.34 2.26
N GLY A 131 -4.15 -13.45 3.37
CA GLY A 131 -5.62 -13.49 3.40
C GLY A 131 -6.31 -12.28 2.76
N ALA A 132 -7.65 -12.37 2.60
CA ALA A 132 -8.42 -11.43 1.79
C ALA A 132 -8.14 -9.95 2.12
N PHE A 133 -7.91 -9.17 1.06
CA PHE A 133 -7.58 -7.74 1.12
C PHE A 133 -6.34 -7.41 1.99
N TRP A 134 -5.32 -8.28 2.03
CA TRP A 134 -4.09 -8.05 2.82
C TRP A 134 -3.46 -6.67 2.59
N GLU A 135 -3.46 -6.17 1.35
CA GLU A 135 -2.91 -4.86 0.98
C GLU A 135 -3.69 -3.65 1.54
N SER A 136 -4.92 -3.83 2.04
CA SER A 136 -5.84 -2.73 2.31
C SER A 136 -5.38 -1.78 3.42
N LEU A 137 -5.45 -0.47 3.12
CA LEU A 137 -5.28 0.63 4.08
C LEU A 137 -6.62 1.10 4.71
N ILE A 138 -7.74 0.60 4.20
CA ILE A 138 -9.10 0.93 4.69
C ILE A 138 -9.61 -0.15 5.66
N LEU A 139 -9.34 -1.42 5.39
CA LEU A 139 -9.97 -2.56 6.05
C LEU A 139 -9.09 -3.12 7.19
N ASP A 140 -9.68 -3.24 8.38
CA ASP A 140 -9.17 -4.08 9.45
C ASP A 140 -9.58 -5.56 9.29
N ASN A 141 -9.07 -6.43 10.17
CA ASN A 141 -9.27 -7.87 10.10
C ASN A 141 -10.71 -8.34 10.34
N GLU A 142 -11.57 -7.52 10.95
CA GLU A 142 -13.00 -7.82 11.08
C GLU A 142 -13.73 -7.46 9.78
N LYS A 143 -13.50 -6.25 9.26
CA LYS A 143 -14.07 -5.76 8.00
C LYS A 143 -13.69 -6.63 6.81
N LYS A 144 -12.47 -7.18 6.79
CA LYS A 144 -12.00 -8.16 5.78
C LYS A 144 -12.88 -9.41 5.73
N ARG A 145 -13.19 -10.01 6.89
CA ARG A 145 -14.01 -11.23 6.98
C ARG A 145 -15.44 -11.04 6.47
N PHE A 146 -16.06 -9.88 6.76
CA PHE A 146 -17.40 -9.57 6.24
C PHE A 146 -17.40 -9.45 4.72
N LEU A 147 -16.45 -8.71 4.12
CA LEU A 147 -16.36 -8.61 2.66
C LEU A 147 -16.01 -9.95 2.00
N GLU A 148 -15.05 -10.70 2.55
CA GLU A 148 -14.66 -12.03 2.06
C GLU A 148 -15.88 -12.97 2.01
N SER A 149 -16.66 -13.04 3.09
CA SER A 149 -17.92 -13.79 3.17
C SER A 149 -18.94 -13.35 2.11
N TRP A 150 -19.11 -12.04 1.90
CA TRP A 150 -20.09 -11.50 0.95
C TRP A 150 -19.68 -11.59 -0.53
N CYS A 151 -18.39 -11.78 -0.82
CA CYS A 151 -17.79 -11.84 -2.14
C CYS A 151 -17.44 -13.27 -2.61
N GLY A 152 -17.92 -14.29 -1.90
CA GLY A 152 -17.82 -15.70 -2.31
C GLY A 152 -17.02 -16.61 -1.37
N GLY A 153 -16.47 -16.09 -0.28
CA GLY A 153 -15.84 -16.86 0.79
C GLY A 153 -14.49 -17.49 0.42
N GLU A 154 -14.17 -18.60 1.10
CA GLU A 154 -12.92 -19.34 0.95
C GLU A 154 -12.70 -19.79 -0.51
N GLY A 155 -11.44 -19.73 -0.97
CA GLY A 155 -11.08 -20.08 -2.36
C GLY A 155 -11.14 -18.93 -3.36
N LYS A 156 -11.35 -17.69 -2.90
CA LYS A 156 -11.15 -16.46 -3.68
C LYS A 156 -9.82 -15.79 -3.31
N LYS A 157 -9.12 -15.22 -4.29
CA LYS A 157 -7.97 -14.33 -4.08
C LYS A 157 -8.36 -12.90 -4.48
N PHE A 158 -8.06 -11.94 -3.61
CA PHE A 158 -8.41 -10.53 -3.76
C PHE A 158 -7.14 -9.73 -4.06
N LYS A 159 -7.03 -9.21 -5.28
CA LYS A 159 -5.82 -8.55 -5.81
C LYS A 159 -6.07 -7.05 -5.95
N LEU A 160 -5.25 -6.20 -5.34
CA LEU A 160 -5.41 -4.74 -5.47
C LEU A 160 -5.08 -4.30 -6.91
N LEU A 161 -6.07 -3.74 -7.60
CA LEU A 161 -5.88 -3.11 -8.90
C LEU A 161 -5.38 -1.67 -8.73
N TYR A 162 -6.13 -0.90 -7.95
CA TYR A 162 -6.02 0.55 -7.87
C TYR A 162 -6.18 1.03 -6.43
N ARG A 163 -5.31 1.94 -5.98
CA ARG A 163 -5.47 2.74 -4.76
C ARG A 163 -5.24 4.20 -5.11
N ALA A 164 -6.21 5.07 -4.82
CA ALA A 164 -6.16 6.46 -5.26
C ALA A 164 -4.99 7.27 -4.66
N THR A 165 -4.58 7.00 -3.40
CA THR A 165 -3.36 7.61 -2.83
C THR A 165 -2.04 7.08 -3.40
N ARG A 166 -2.03 5.89 -4.02
CA ARG A 166 -0.84 5.24 -4.62
C ARG A 166 -0.68 5.63 -6.09
N ASP A 167 -1.79 5.59 -6.83
CA ASP A 167 -1.79 5.64 -8.29
C ASP A 167 -2.23 7.02 -8.84
N GLY A 168 -2.95 7.82 -8.04
CA GLY A 168 -3.53 9.10 -8.44
C GLY A 168 -5.06 9.08 -8.42
N TRP A 169 -5.70 10.24 -8.33
CA TRP A 169 -7.15 10.37 -8.09
C TRP A 169 -8.01 10.56 -9.37
N SER A 170 -7.44 10.43 -10.57
CA SER A 170 -8.17 10.67 -11.82
C SER A 170 -8.96 9.46 -12.32
N ALA A 171 -10.10 9.74 -12.95
CA ALA A 171 -10.92 8.74 -13.64
C ALA A 171 -10.13 7.98 -14.73
N ASP A 172 -9.24 8.67 -15.47
CA ASP A 172 -8.38 8.05 -16.49
C ASP A 172 -7.51 6.92 -15.92
N ILE A 173 -6.94 7.13 -14.72
CA ILE A 173 -6.07 6.15 -14.06
C ILE A 173 -6.89 5.00 -13.46
N PHE A 174 -8.06 5.31 -12.90
CA PHE A 174 -9.02 4.28 -12.48
C PHE A 174 -9.40 3.37 -13.64
N HIS A 175 -9.82 3.92 -14.79
CA HIS A 175 -10.18 3.15 -15.98
C HIS A 175 -8.97 2.39 -16.54
N PHE A 176 -7.79 3.00 -16.65
CA PHE A 176 -6.57 2.33 -17.11
C PHE A 176 -6.21 1.06 -16.30
N LEU A 177 -6.51 1.04 -15.00
CA LEU A 177 -6.22 -0.10 -14.11
C LEU A 177 -7.39 -1.06 -13.92
N CYS A 178 -8.64 -0.59 -14.01
CA CYS A 178 -9.85 -1.35 -13.65
C CYS A 178 -10.72 -1.77 -14.84
N ASP A 179 -10.51 -1.22 -16.03
CA ASP A 179 -11.24 -1.65 -17.22
C ASP A 179 -10.91 -3.10 -17.61
N ASN A 180 -11.95 -3.83 -18.00
CA ASN A 180 -11.90 -5.24 -18.37
C ASN A 180 -11.43 -6.14 -17.20
N LYS A 181 -11.64 -5.68 -15.95
CA LYS A 181 -11.50 -6.44 -14.71
C LYS A 181 -12.88 -6.71 -14.11
N ALA A 182 -13.19 -7.97 -13.83
CA ALA A 182 -14.42 -8.41 -13.20
C ALA A 182 -14.28 -9.84 -12.65
N PRO A 183 -14.93 -10.19 -11.51
CA PRO A 183 -15.65 -9.29 -10.60
C PRO A 183 -14.72 -8.32 -9.86
N THR A 184 -15.25 -7.20 -9.40
CA THR A 184 -14.50 -6.22 -8.60
C THR A 184 -15.23 -5.79 -7.33
N VAL A 185 -14.44 -5.41 -6.32
CA VAL A 185 -14.89 -4.76 -5.08
C VAL A 185 -14.28 -3.37 -5.01
N VAL A 186 -15.11 -2.35 -4.86
CA VAL A 186 -14.75 -0.96 -4.62
C VAL A 186 -14.92 -0.68 -3.13
N VAL A 187 -13.87 -0.22 -2.46
CA VAL A 187 -13.85 0.11 -1.03
C VAL A 187 -13.47 1.59 -0.88
N THR A 188 -14.21 2.34 -0.08
CA THR A 188 -13.98 3.78 0.13
C THR A 188 -14.00 4.16 1.61
N ARG A 189 -13.27 5.22 1.96
CA ARG A 189 -13.20 5.76 3.32
C ARG A 189 -13.47 7.25 3.36
N LYS A 190 -14.42 7.67 4.21
CA LYS A 190 -14.77 9.08 4.47
C LYS A 190 -14.79 9.30 5.99
N GLY A 191 -13.69 9.83 6.53
CA GLY A 191 -13.48 9.88 7.98
C GLY A 191 -13.52 8.48 8.60
N SER A 192 -14.42 8.28 9.57
CA SER A 192 -14.71 6.97 10.18
C SER A 192 -15.66 6.08 9.36
N SER A 193 -16.33 6.61 8.34
CA SER A 193 -17.26 5.84 7.52
C SER A 193 -16.51 5.03 6.46
N VAL A 194 -16.87 3.75 6.33
CA VAL A 194 -16.29 2.80 5.37
C VAL A 194 -17.44 2.11 4.64
N PHE A 195 -17.49 2.30 3.32
CA PHE A 195 -18.57 1.81 2.46
C PHE A 195 -18.05 1.61 1.02
N GLY A 196 -18.87 0.99 0.18
CA GLY A 196 -18.46 0.66 -1.18
C GLY A 196 -19.47 -0.23 -1.90
N GLY A 197 -19.01 -0.92 -2.94
CA GLY A 197 -19.86 -1.79 -3.75
C GLY A 197 -19.09 -2.93 -4.45
N TYR A 198 -19.83 -3.94 -4.87
CA TYR A 198 -19.35 -5.09 -5.63
C TYR A 198 -20.11 -5.20 -6.95
N THR A 199 -19.41 -5.64 -8.02
CA THR A 199 -20.02 -5.98 -9.30
C THR A 199 -19.27 -7.09 -10.02
N GLU A 200 -20.01 -7.92 -10.75
CA GLU A 200 -19.51 -8.92 -11.69
C GLU A 200 -19.36 -8.39 -13.12
N LYS A 201 -19.34 -7.06 -13.30
CA LYS A 201 -19.22 -6.41 -14.60
C LYS A 201 -17.97 -5.56 -14.69
N SER A 202 -17.46 -5.42 -15.91
CA SER A 202 -16.35 -4.54 -16.24
C SER A 202 -16.80 -3.08 -16.23
N TRP A 203 -15.93 -2.21 -15.71
CA TRP A 203 -16.07 -0.75 -15.77
C TRP A 203 -15.94 -0.15 -17.18
N SER A 204 -15.53 -0.95 -18.17
CA SER A 204 -15.23 -0.49 -19.52
C SER A 204 -16.46 -0.10 -20.36
N GLY A 205 -16.33 0.98 -21.11
CA GLY A 205 -17.37 1.56 -21.97
C GLY A 205 -18.29 2.54 -21.26
N THR A 206 -19.44 2.85 -21.87
CA THR A 206 -20.36 3.89 -21.40
C THR A 206 -21.80 3.36 -21.31
N GLY A 207 -22.53 3.72 -20.25
CA GLY A 207 -23.93 3.36 -20.04
C GLY A 207 -24.16 2.43 -18.84
N ASN A 208 -25.42 2.03 -18.65
CA ASN A 208 -25.83 1.14 -17.57
C ASN A 208 -25.38 -0.31 -17.85
N LYS A 209 -25.19 -1.09 -16.80
CA LYS A 209 -24.78 -2.51 -16.84
C LYS A 209 -25.75 -3.35 -16.02
N THR A 210 -26.37 -4.33 -16.66
CA THR A 210 -27.20 -5.34 -15.99
C THR A 210 -26.34 -6.23 -15.08
N ASP A 211 -26.59 -6.22 -13.77
CA ASP A 211 -25.87 -7.06 -12.81
C ASP A 211 -26.71 -7.49 -11.61
N LYS A 212 -27.28 -8.69 -11.67
CA LYS A 212 -28.12 -9.27 -10.60
C LYS A 212 -27.38 -9.59 -9.31
N ASN A 213 -26.05 -9.68 -9.37
CA ASN A 213 -25.19 -10.02 -8.23
C ASN A 213 -24.51 -8.78 -7.60
N ALA A 214 -24.73 -7.58 -8.15
CA ALA A 214 -24.18 -6.35 -7.60
C ALA A 214 -24.82 -5.99 -6.26
N PHE A 215 -24.03 -5.45 -5.34
CA PHE A 215 -24.49 -4.97 -4.04
C PHE A 215 -23.65 -3.79 -3.56
N LEU A 216 -24.28 -2.86 -2.85
CA LEU A 216 -23.58 -1.87 -2.04
C LEU A 216 -23.32 -2.43 -0.64
N PHE A 217 -22.44 -1.80 0.13
CA PHE A 217 -22.21 -2.16 1.53
C PHE A 217 -21.79 -0.96 2.37
N SER A 218 -22.08 -1.04 3.67
CA SER A 218 -21.43 -0.23 4.70
C SER A 218 -20.81 -1.15 5.74
N LEU A 219 -19.53 -0.95 6.05
CA LEU A 219 -18.80 -1.63 7.11
C LEU A 219 -18.66 -0.74 8.36
N SER A 220 -18.86 0.57 8.19
CA SER A 220 -18.99 1.56 9.26
C SER A 220 -19.78 2.74 8.71
N ASN A 221 -20.86 3.13 9.40
CA ASN A 221 -21.77 4.22 9.03
C ASN A 221 -21.98 5.18 10.22
N PRO A 222 -22.36 6.45 9.97
CA PRO A 222 -22.63 7.42 11.03
C PRO A 222 -23.80 7.03 11.94
N SER A 223 -24.73 6.21 11.45
CA SER A 223 -25.88 5.72 12.22
C SER A 223 -25.51 4.69 13.30
N GLY A 224 -24.24 4.28 13.40
CA GLY A 224 -23.75 3.32 14.39
C GLY A 224 -24.21 1.88 14.18
N LEU A 225 -24.79 1.55 13.01
CA LEU A 225 -25.12 0.16 12.67
C LEU A 225 -23.85 -0.61 12.30
N GLY A 226 -23.79 -1.89 12.65
CA GLY A 226 -22.71 -2.79 12.23
C GLY A 226 -22.68 -3.03 10.71
N PRO A 227 -21.76 -3.89 10.23
CA PRO A 227 -21.62 -4.18 8.80
C PRO A 227 -22.91 -4.68 8.15
N ILE A 228 -23.36 -3.97 7.11
CA ILE A 228 -24.59 -4.24 6.35
C ILE A 228 -24.28 -4.37 4.85
N LYS A 229 -24.75 -5.48 4.26
CA LYS A 229 -24.85 -5.67 2.80
C LYS A 229 -26.19 -5.10 2.30
N ILE A 230 -26.12 -4.32 1.23
CA ILE A 230 -27.22 -3.51 0.69
C ILE A 230 -27.56 -4.04 -0.71
N GLN A 231 -28.69 -4.73 -0.81
CA GLN A 231 -29.14 -5.37 -2.04
C GLN A 231 -29.84 -4.38 -2.99
N LEU A 232 -29.92 -4.78 -4.27
CA LEU A 232 -30.76 -4.14 -5.28
C LEU A 232 -32.25 -4.18 -4.91
N ASN A 233 -33.02 -3.24 -5.44
CA ASN A 233 -34.48 -3.31 -5.50
C ASN A 233 -34.94 -4.29 -6.60
N GLU A 234 -36.11 -4.91 -6.44
CA GLU A 234 -36.66 -5.86 -7.41
C GLU A 234 -36.98 -5.16 -8.75
N GLY A 235 -36.40 -5.64 -9.86
CA GLY A 235 -36.57 -5.07 -11.19
C GLY A 235 -35.53 -4.03 -11.59
N GLU A 236 -34.68 -3.57 -10.67
CA GLU A 236 -33.63 -2.57 -10.95
C GLU A 236 -32.28 -3.21 -11.38
N GLU A 237 -32.22 -4.53 -11.59
CA GLU A 237 -30.94 -5.21 -11.88
C GLU A 237 -30.33 -4.83 -13.23
N GLU A 238 -31.11 -4.29 -14.19
CA GLU A 238 -30.60 -3.76 -15.46
C GLU A 238 -29.76 -2.48 -15.28
N ASP A 239 -29.99 -1.78 -14.18
CA ASP A 239 -29.51 -0.44 -13.89
C ASP A 239 -28.54 -0.38 -12.70
N ALA A 240 -28.04 -1.56 -12.29
CA ALA A 240 -27.23 -1.79 -11.10
C ALA A 240 -25.89 -1.02 -11.06
N VAL A 241 -25.22 -0.87 -12.20
CA VAL A 241 -23.92 -0.18 -12.34
C VAL A 241 -23.96 0.76 -13.54
N TYR A 242 -23.30 1.91 -13.45
CA TYR A 242 -23.12 2.86 -14.55
C TYR A 242 -21.64 3.07 -14.84
N CYS A 243 -21.29 3.07 -16.13
CA CYS A 243 -19.93 3.32 -16.59
C CYS A 243 -19.88 4.61 -17.42
N HIS A 244 -18.86 5.44 -17.20
CA HIS A 244 -18.59 6.63 -18.01
C HIS A 244 -17.09 6.98 -17.93
N PRO A 245 -16.34 7.07 -19.04
CA PRO A 245 -14.87 7.21 -19.03
C PRO A 245 -14.28 8.37 -18.22
N SER A 246 -15.07 9.40 -17.91
CA SER A 246 -14.65 10.55 -17.10
C SER A 246 -15.20 10.53 -15.65
N GLN A 247 -15.54 9.35 -15.11
CA GLN A 247 -16.00 9.16 -13.73
C GLN A 247 -15.26 7.98 -13.08
N GLY A 248 -15.27 7.93 -11.75
CA GLY A 248 -14.89 6.71 -11.03
C GLY A 248 -16.05 5.71 -10.99
N PRO A 249 -16.01 4.73 -10.06
CA PRO A 249 -17.11 3.80 -9.84
C PRO A 249 -18.46 4.49 -9.59
N VAL A 250 -19.49 4.09 -10.34
CA VAL A 250 -20.89 4.49 -10.11
C VAL A 250 -21.80 3.26 -10.01
N PHE A 251 -22.56 3.20 -8.92
CA PHE A 251 -23.57 2.19 -8.66
C PHE A 251 -24.96 2.83 -8.64
N GLY A 252 -25.89 2.23 -9.38
CA GLY A 252 -27.28 2.65 -9.51
C GLY A 252 -27.49 3.80 -10.49
N LYS A 253 -28.46 3.65 -11.39
CA LYS A 253 -28.99 4.70 -12.28
C LYS A 253 -29.50 5.92 -11.51
N GLY A 254 -30.04 5.72 -10.31
CA GLY A 254 -30.40 6.79 -9.38
C GLY A 254 -29.22 7.51 -8.73
N ARG A 255 -27.97 7.10 -9.04
CA ARG A 255 -26.72 7.59 -8.45
C ARG A 255 -26.63 7.29 -6.95
N ASP A 256 -27.01 6.06 -6.59
CA ASP A 256 -27.02 5.55 -5.22
C ASP A 256 -25.64 5.63 -4.55
N LEU A 257 -24.57 5.38 -5.33
CA LEU A 257 -23.19 5.77 -4.99
C LEU A 257 -22.45 6.24 -6.25
N VAL A 258 -21.95 7.48 -6.24
CA VAL A 258 -21.10 8.06 -7.29
C VAL A 258 -19.75 8.46 -6.70
N ILE A 259 -18.69 7.88 -7.24
CA ILE A 259 -17.31 8.32 -7.02
C ILE A 259 -16.88 9.19 -8.21
N SER A 260 -16.67 10.48 -7.95
CA SER A 260 -16.33 11.48 -8.96
C SER A 260 -14.84 11.43 -9.33
N ASP A 261 -14.49 11.94 -10.52
CA ASP A 261 -13.08 12.25 -10.86
C ASP A 261 -12.48 13.21 -9.82
N GLN A 262 -11.23 13.00 -9.39
CA GLN A 262 -10.58 13.72 -8.28
C GLN A 262 -11.36 13.64 -6.94
N ALA A 263 -11.86 12.46 -6.57
CA ALA A 263 -12.73 12.22 -5.40
C ALA A 263 -12.22 12.75 -4.03
N ASN A 264 -10.94 13.09 -3.89
CA ASN A 264 -10.36 13.73 -2.72
C ASN A 264 -10.69 15.23 -2.59
N VAL A 265 -10.97 15.91 -3.70
CA VAL A 265 -11.28 17.36 -3.76
C VAL A 265 -12.60 17.67 -4.45
N SER A 266 -13.11 16.76 -5.29
CA SER A 266 -14.41 16.88 -5.95
C SER A 266 -15.53 16.25 -5.12
N HIS A 267 -16.76 16.68 -5.40
CA HIS A 267 -17.93 16.17 -4.69
C HIS A 267 -18.35 14.82 -5.28
N CYS A 268 -18.05 13.74 -4.55
CA CYS A 268 -18.76 12.46 -4.66
C CYS A 268 -20.16 12.60 -4.06
N SER A 269 -21.07 11.66 -4.34
CA SER A 269 -22.44 11.69 -3.80
C SER A 269 -23.04 10.32 -3.54
N SER A 270 -23.98 10.23 -2.61
CA SER A 270 -24.77 9.03 -2.36
C SER A 270 -26.22 9.36 -2.02
N ARG A 271 -27.16 8.58 -2.59
CA ARG A 271 -28.58 8.62 -2.29
C ARG A 271 -29.18 7.25 -2.55
N LEU A 272 -29.27 6.42 -1.51
CA LEU A 272 -29.93 5.11 -1.60
C LEU A 272 -31.44 5.27 -1.88
N ASP A 273 -32.13 4.13 -1.97
CA ASP A 273 -33.58 4.03 -2.24
C ASP A 273 -33.98 4.45 -3.67
N ASN A 274 -33.04 4.39 -4.63
CA ASN A 274 -33.35 4.35 -6.05
C ASN A 274 -33.16 2.92 -6.56
N THR A 275 -31.93 2.55 -6.94
CA THR A 275 -31.59 1.21 -7.42
C THR A 275 -31.18 0.28 -6.26
N TYR A 276 -30.63 0.81 -5.17
CA TYR A 276 -30.22 0.03 -3.99
C TYR A 276 -31.04 0.38 -2.74
N LYS A 277 -31.57 -0.63 -2.06
CA LYS A 277 -32.54 -0.47 -0.97
C LYS A 277 -31.93 0.21 0.27
N CYS A 278 -32.54 1.29 0.76
CA CYS A 278 -32.10 1.90 2.01
C CYS A 278 -32.45 1.00 3.22
N PRO A 279 -31.54 0.81 4.20
CA PRO A 279 -31.87 0.07 5.41
C PRO A 279 -33.00 0.72 6.21
N ALA A 280 -33.80 -0.11 6.90
CA ALA A 280 -34.99 0.36 7.60
C ALA A 280 -34.68 1.44 8.65
N ASN A 281 -35.54 2.47 8.70
CA ASN A 281 -35.42 3.64 9.58
C ASN A 281 -34.15 4.49 9.36
N GLN A 282 -33.50 4.40 8.19
CA GLN A 282 -32.35 5.24 7.82
C GLN A 282 -32.72 6.34 6.82
N ILE A 283 -31.92 7.41 6.77
CA ILE A 283 -32.07 8.50 5.81
C ILE A 283 -31.16 8.21 4.61
N SER A 284 -31.75 8.04 3.42
CA SER A 284 -31.05 7.50 2.25
C SER A 284 -29.92 8.36 1.70
N THR A 285 -29.93 9.67 1.98
CA THR A 285 -28.87 10.63 1.63
C THR A 285 -27.75 10.74 2.66
N LEU A 286 -27.91 10.13 3.84
CA LEU A 286 -26.95 10.24 4.96
C LEU A 286 -26.35 8.88 5.35
N PHE A 287 -26.99 7.75 5.04
CA PHE A 287 -26.60 6.45 5.59
C PHE A 287 -25.14 6.02 5.32
N LEU A 288 -24.62 6.20 4.09
CA LEU A 288 -23.23 5.78 3.79
C LEU A 288 -22.17 6.74 4.36
N ALA A 289 -22.28 8.03 4.04
CA ALA A 289 -21.22 9.01 4.29
C ALA A 289 -21.56 10.08 5.35
N GLY A 290 -22.79 10.14 5.85
CA GLY A 290 -23.30 11.18 6.75
C GLY A 290 -23.67 12.49 6.07
N THR A 291 -23.46 12.60 4.77
CA THR A 291 -23.74 13.79 3.94
C THR A 291 -24.08 13.36 2.52
N LEU A 292 -25.03 14.05 1.86
CA LEU A 292 -25.44 13.79 0.47
C LEU A 292 -24.26 13.86 -0.51
N THR A 293 -23.34 14.81 -0.27
CA THR A 293 -22.09 14.98 -0.99
C THR A 293 -20.90 14.88 -0.03
N PHE A 294 -19.75 14.43 -0.53
CA PHE A 294 -18.55 14.22 0.27
C PHE A 294 -17.29 14.15 -0.60
N THR A 295 -16.12 14.31 0.03
CA THR A 295 -14.82 13.88 -0.51
C THR A 295 -14.39 12.57 0.17
N LEU A 296 -13.46 11.84 -0.45
CA LEU A 296 -12.86 10.63 0.08
C LEU A 296 -11.47 10.88 0.66
N ALA A 297 -11.12 10.10 1.69
CA ALA A 297 -9.77 10.04 2.28
C ALA A 297 -8.97 8.82 1.78
N GLU A 298 -9.63 7.81 1.20
CA GLU A 298 -8.99 6.71 0.46
C GLU A 298 -10.04 6.01 -0.42
N LEU A 299 -9.58 5.40 -1.52
CA LEU A 299 -10.34 4.57 -2.46
C LEU A 299 -9.45 3.41 -2.91
N GLU A 300 -9.89 2.17 -2.69
CA GLU A 300 -9.21 0.94 -3.12
C GLU A 300 -10.15 0.07 -3.97
N VAL A 301 -9.64 -0.53 -5.05
CA VAL A 301 -10.41 -1.41 -5.94
C VAL A 301 -9.68 -2.73 -6.15
N TYR A 302 -10.40 -3.84 -5.93
CA TYR A 302 -9.85 -5.20 -5.94
C TYR A 302 -10.47 -6.06 -7.05
N GLU A 303 -9.64 -6.84 -7.76
CA GLU A 303 -10.05 -7.92 -8.65
C GLU A 303 -10.28 -9.19 -7.82
N ILE A 304 -11.41 -9.89 -8.04
CA ILE A 304 -11.69 -11.19 -7.42
C ILE A 304 -11.37 -12.31 -8.40
N LEU A 305 -10.38 -13.13 -8.04
CA LEU A 305 -9.92 -14.24 -8.84
C LEU A 305 -10.24 -15.58 -8.15
N SER A 306 -10.76 -16.53 -8.91
CA SER A 306 -10.86 -17.92 -8.46
C SER A 306 -9.48 -18.57 -8.45
N ILE A 307 -9.15 -19.39 -7.44
CA ILE A 307 -7.84 -20.10 -7.38
C ILE A 307 -7.58 -20.92 -8.66
N ALA A 308 -8.61 -21.55 -9.23
CA ALA A 308 -8.50 -22.29 -10.48
C ALA A 308 -8.10 -21.41 -11.69
N TYR A 309 -8.54 -20.15 -11.72
CA TYR A 309 -8.22 -19.18 -12.78
C TYR A 309 -6.84 -18.54 -12.56
N TRP A 310 -6.40 -18.45 -11.31
CA TRP A 310 -5.09 -17.90 -10.91
C TRP A 310 -3.93 -18.75 -11.44
N LEU A 311 -4.09 -20.08 -11.45
CA LEU A 311 -3.10 -21.03 -11.98
C LEU A 311 -3.03 -21.03 -13.52
N ASP A 312 -4.11 -20.66 -14.20
CA ASP A 312 -4.23 -20.71 -15.67
C ASP A 312 -3.60 -19.47 -16.36
N GLN A 313 -3.61 -18.31 -15.70
CA GLN A 313 -3.00 -17.09 -16.25
C GLN A 313 -1.46 -17.10 -16.33
N ASP A 314 -0.78 -17.97 -15.57
CA ASP A 314 0.66 -18.22 -15.76
C ASP A 314 0.94 -19.15 -16.95
N TYR A 315 -0.02 -19.97 -17.35
CA TYR A 315 0.09 -20.82 -18.53
C TYR A 315 -0.14 -20.03 -19.82
N MET A 316 -1.17 -19.17 -19.83
CA MET A 316 -1.49 -18.28 -20.95
C MET A 316 -0.44 -17.19 -21.23
N ARG A 317 0.54 -16.99 -20.33
CA ARG A 317 1.66 -16.05 -20.54
C ARG A 317 2.71 -16.54 -21.57
N ARG A 318 2.50 -17.72 -22.17
CA ARG A 318 3.30 -18.31 -23.26
C ARG A 318 2.44 -18.48 -24.54
N GLY A 319 1.89 -17.38 -25.06
CA GLY A 319 0.97 -17.41 -26.19
C GLY A 319 1.65 -17.58 -27.56
N GLU A 320 0.93 -18.16 -28.52
CA GLU A 320 1.30 -18.14 -29.94
C GLU A 320 0.07 -18.31 -30.88
N TYR A 321 0.00 -17.49 -31.93
CA TYR A 321 -0.99 -17.50 -33.04
C TYR A 321 -2.46 -17.14 -32.66
N ASN A 322 -3.37 -16.75 -33.58
CA ASN A 322 -3.38 -16.88 -35.04
C ASN A 322 -4.09 -15.69 -35.79
N THR A 323 -4.47 -15.86 -37.07
CA THR A 323 -4.75 -14.77 -38.05
C THR A 323 -6.09 -14.89 -38.82
N CYS A 324 -6.59 -13.76 -39.35
CA CYS A 324 -7.36 -13.61 -40.63
C CYS A 324 -8.79 -14.22 -40.73
N CYS A 325 -9.81 -13.73 -41.48
CA CYS A 325 -10.10 -12.48 -42.22
C CYS A 325 -11.63 -12.41 -42.61
N TYR A 326 -12.03 -11.37 -43.36
CA TYR A 326 -13.20 -11.25 -44.29
C TYR A 326 -14.46 -10.43 -43.91
N TRP A 327 -15.23 -10.06 -44.95
CA TRP A 327 -16.22 -8.97 -45.11
C TRP A 327 -17.30 -9.37 -46.16
N LEU A 328 -18.25 -8.46 -46.50
CA LEU A 328 -19.37 -8.54 -47.50
C LEU A 328 -20.69 -9.21 -46.98
N ASP A 329 -21.93 -8.83 -47.38
CA ASP A 329 -22.43 -7.64 -48.15
C ASP A 329 -23.94 -7.29 -47.90
N LEU A 330 -24.49 -6.29 -48.64
CA LEU A 330 -25.87 -5.73 -48.57
C LEU A 330 -26.98 -6.44 -49.40
N THR A 331 -28.27 -6.21 -49.03
CA THR A 331 -29.48 -5.78 -49.84
C THR A 331 -30.82 -6.30 -49.22
N VAL A 332 -32.09 -5.87 -49.48
CA VAL A 332 -32.89 -4.65 -49.80
C VAL A 332 -34.35 -5.10 -50.22
N TYR A 333 -35.40 -4.22 -50.18
CA TYR A 333 -36.70 -4.23 -50.94
C TYR A 333 -38.06 -4.78 -50.34
N TYR A 334 -39.13 -3.94 -50.24
CA TYR A 334 -40.54 -4.08 -50.81
C TYR A 334 -41.64 -3.07 -50.30
N PHE A 335 -42.90 -3.16 -50.80
CA PHE A 335 -43.76 -2.01 -51.25
C PHE A 335 -45.31 -2.32 -51.39
N SER A 336 -46.28 -1.38 -51.19
CA SER A 336 -47.72 -1.46 -51.68
C SER A 336 -48.61 -0.15 -51.55
N ARG A 337 -49.87 -0.08 -52.10
CA ARG A 337 -50.72 1.16 -52.32
C ARG A 337 -52.27 0.98 -52.67
N CYS A 338 -53.10 2.09 -52.70
CA CYS A 338 -54.42 2.40 -53.43
C CYS A 338 -55.82 2.30 -52.71
N ILE A 339 -57.02 2.88 -53.08
CA ILE A 339 -57.55 4.08 -53.90
C ILE A 339 -59.15 4.26 -53.84
N ASP A 340 -59.78 5.27 -54.53
CA ASP A 340 -61.20 5.43 -55.11
C ASP A 340 -62.32 6.49 -54.66
N HIS A 341 -63.48 6.64 -55.41
CA HIS A 341 -64.19 7.95 -55.81
C HIS A 341 -65.77 8.00 -56.17
N THR A 342 -66.51 9.19 -56.34
CA THR A 342 -67.75 9.59 -57.24
C THR A 342 -68.93 10.64 -56.80
N LYS A 343 -70.11 10.93 -57.54
CA LYS A 343 -70.96 12.26 -57.60
C LYS A 343 -72.55 12.42 -58.06
N ALA A 344 -73.40 13.40 -57.51
CA ALA A 344 -74.52 14.48 -57.86
C ALA A 344 -75.88 14.58 -58.81
N LYS A 345 -77.07 15.27 -58.44
CA LYS A 345 -78.10 16.26 -59.19
C LYS A 345 -79.73 16.41 -58.91
N SER A 346 -80.46 17.57 -59.27
CA SER A 346 -81.94 17.88 -59.76
C SER A 346 -83.10 18.89 -59.16
N ILE A 347 -84.42 18.98 -59.65
CA ILE A 347 -85.37 20.20 -60.01
C ILE A 347 -86.99 19.95 -60.18
N VAL A 348 -88.18 20.72 -60.40
CA VAL A 348 -89.00 22.08 -60.27
C VAL A 348 -90.58 21.95 -60.77
N TRP A 349 -91.75 22.73 -60.93
CA TRP A 349 -92.54 24.11 -60.88
C TRP A 349 -94.20 23.95 -60.96
N ILE A 350 -95.37 24.76 -61.17
CA ILE A 350 -96.11 26.15 -61.31
C ILE A 350 -97.75 26.01 -61.46
N SER A 351 -98.87 26.85 -61.70
CA SER A 351 -99.70 28.15 -61.35
C SER A 351 -101.28 28.11 -61.88
N GLU A 352 -102.40 28.98 -61.96
CA GLU A 352 -103.05 30.38 -61.67
C GLU A 352 -104.65 30.66 -62.02
N PHE A 353 -105.35 31.85 -61.74
CA PHE A 353 -106.62 32.61 -62.35
C PHE A 353 -108.06 33.06 -61.67
N GLU A 354 -109.04 33.82 -62.34
CA GLU A 354 -110.32 34.66 -61.90
C GLU A 354 -111.73 34.52 -62.74
N PHE A 355 -112.97 35.18 -62.77
CA PHE A 355 -113.78 36.52 -62.58
C PHE A 355 -115.41 36.36 -62.63
N GLY A 356 -116.55 37.20 -62.63
CA GLY A 356 -117.21 38.62 -62.57
C GLY A 356 -118.81 38.63 -62.94
N ARG A 357 -119.86 39.57 -63.04
CA ARG A 357 -120.53 40.96 -62.65
C ARG A 357 -122.02 41.17 -63.30
N LEU A 358 -123.05 42.14 -63.24
CA LEU A 358 -123.78 43.21 -62.38
C LEU A 358 -125.08 44.02 -63.02
N VAL A 359 -126.21 44.52 -62.33
CA VAL A 359 -127.39 45.47 -62.77
C VAL A 359 -128.00 46.46 -61.65
N SER A 360 -128.69 47.63 -61.92
CA SER A 360 -129.23 48.60 -60.89
C SER A 360 -130.30 49.72 -61.26
N LYS A 361 -131.14 50.23 -60.29
CA LYS A 361 -131.55 51.68 -60.16
C LYS A 361 -132.18 52.16 -58.81
N LYS A 362 -133.21 51.49 -58.23
CA LYS A 362 -133.91 51.94 -56.97
C LYS A 362 -133.00 52.03 -55.72
N ARG A 363 -131.77 51.50 -55.82
CA ARG A 363 -130.67 51.63 -54.84
C ARG A 363 -130.34 53.07 -54.44
N PHE A 364 -130.54 54.08 -55.30
CA PHE A 364 -129.82 55.36 -55.22
C PHE A 364 -130.00 56.16 -53.90
N LYS A 365 -131.21 56.35 -53.38
CA LYS A 365 -131.39 57.09 -52.09
C LYS A 365 -130.97 56.29 -50.85
N ASN A 366 -131.06 54.96 -50.88
CA ASN A 366 -130.49 54.15 -49.79
C ASN A 366 -128.95 54.15 -49.86
N MET A 367 -128.37 54.18 -51.06
CA MET A 367 -126.92 54.31 -51.28
C MET A 367 -126.33 55.59 -50.68
N GLU A 368 -127.12 56.64 -50.50
CA GLU A 368 -126.67 57.92 -49.94
C GLU A 368 -126.49 57.86 -48.41
N LYS A 369 -127.50 57.38 -47.66
CA LYS A 369 -127.33 57.08 -46.22
C LYS A 369 -126.33 55.93 -45.96
N LEU A 370 -126.19 55.00 -46.91
CA LEU A 370 -125.12 53.99 -46.91
C LEU A 370 -123.76 54.53 -47.35
N ARG A 371 -123.66 55.77 -47.84
CA ARG A 371 -122.40 56.47 -48.15
C ARG A 371 -121.93 57.26 -46.93
N GLU A 372 -122.83 57.98 -46.26
CA GLU A 372 -122.55 58.64 -44.98
C GLU A 372 -122.07 57.63 -43.93
N LYS A 373 -122.84 56.55 -43.71
CA LYS A 373 -122.42 55.46 -42.80
C LYS A 373 -121.12 54.78 -43.22
N ARG A 374 -120.84 54.69 -44.53
CA ARG A 374 -119.58 54.14 -45.03
C ARG A 374 -118.41 55.08 -44.76
N GLN A 375 -118.56 56.39 -44.93
CA GLN A 375 -117.50 57.35 -44.62
C GLN A 375 -117.17 57.35 -43.12
N ALA A 376 -118.17 57.42 -42.23
CA ALA A 376 -117.94 57.31 -40.79
C ALA A 376 -117.30 55.96 -40.39
N MET A 377 -117.68 54.85 -41.06
CA MET A 377 -117.07 53.54 -40.84
C MET A 377 -115.65 53.43 -41.42
N GLN A 378 -115.33 54.16 -42.50
CA GLN A 378 -113.97 54.26 -43.05
C GLN A 378 -113.06 55.13 -42.16
N GLU A 379 -113.57 56.23 -41.60
CA GLU A 379 -112.84 57.06 -40.63
C GLU A 379 -112.52 56.27 -39.36
N GLN A 380 -113.48 55.49 -38.85
CA GLN A 380 -113.24 54.56 -37.73
C GLN A 380 -112.26 53.43 -38.11
N LEU A 381 -112.35 52.88 -39.31
CA LEU A 381 -111.41 51.87 -39.80
C LEU A 381 -109.97 52.44 -39.87
N GLU A 382 -109.80 53.61 -40.46
CA GLU A 382 -108.51 54.30 -40.52
C GLU A 382 -107.93 54.60 -39.14
N GLU A 383 -108.76 54.99 -38.16
CA GLU A 383 -108.27 55.22 -36.80
C GLU A 383 -107.87 53.91 -36.10
N ILE A 384 -108.61 52.83 -36.32
CA ILE A 384 -108.26 51.49 -35.85
C ILE A 384 -106.96 51.01 -36.50
N GLU A 385 -106.79 51.17 -37.81
CA GLU A 385 -105.56 50.83 -38.54
C GLU A 385 -104.35 51.65 -38.06
N LYS A 386 -104.53 52.94 -37.76
CA LYS A 386 -103.48 53.80 -37.16
C LYS A 386 -103.10 53.33 -35.76
N ARG A 387 -104.07 52.94 -34.93
CA ARG A 387 -103.85 52.35 -33.59
C ARG A 387 -103.18 50.97 -33.69
N GLU A 388 -103.57 50.13 -34.65
CA GLU A 388 -102.99 48.81 -34.90
C GLU A 388 -101.53 48.92 -35.40
N MET A 389 -101.24 49.86 -36.31
CA MET A 389 -99.86 50.13 -36.77
C MET A 389 -98.98 50.58 -35.60
N LEU A 390 -99.49 51.43 -34.71
CA LEU A 390 -98.77 51.87 -33.51
C LEU A 390 -98.53 50.71 -32.54
N ALA A 391 -99.54 49.85 -32.34
CA ALA A 391 -99.42 48.64 -31.52
C ALA A 391 -98.38 47.66 -32.10
N LYS A 392 -98.41 47.39 -33.40
CA LYS A 392 -97.41 46.57 -34.12
C LYS A 392 -96.00 47.13 -33.98
N LYS A 393 -95.80 48.45 -34.19
CA LYS A 393 -94.50 49.10 -33.96
C LYS A 393 -94.00 48.94 -32.53
N LYS A 394 -94.88 49.06 -31.53
CA LYS A 394 -94.53 48.85 -30.12
C LYS A 394 -94.24 47.38 -29.80
N LEU A 395 -94.96 46.44 -30.43
CA LEU A 395 -94.74 45.00 -30.30
C LEU A 395 -93.34 44.63 -30.82
N ASN A 396 -93.02 44.96 -32.07
CA ASN A 396 -91.70 44.66 -32.67
C ASN A 396 -90.53 45.21 -31.83
N TRP A 397 -90.66 46.42 -31.25
CA TRP A 397 -89.63 47.01 -30.39
C TRP A 397 -89.47 46.26 -29.05
N LEU A 398 -90.57 45.82 -28.45
CA LEU A 398 -90.55 44.98 -27.26
C LEU A 398 -89.98 43.58 -27.55
N GLU A 399 -90.27 43.01 -28.72
CA GLU A 399 -89.71 41.74 -29.18
C GLU A 399 -88.20 41.84 -29.43
N GLU A 400 -87.72 42.93 -30.05
CA GLU A 400 -86.28 43.17 -30.26
C GLU A 400 -85.51 43.29 -28.93
N ILE A 401 -86.05 44.02 -27.96
CA ILE A 401 -85.48 44.14 -26.61
C ILE A 401 -85.56 42.80 -25.86
N SER A 402 -86.69 42.09 -25.93
CA SER A 402 -86.82 40.75 -25.35
C SER A 402 -85.81 39.77 -25.94
N GLY A 403 -85.51 39.88 -27.24
CA GLY A 403 -84.47 39.10 -27.92
C GLY A 403 -83.07 39.39 -27.37
N LYS A 404 -82.70 40.68 -27.27
CA LYS A 404 -81.40 41.11 -26.71
C LYS A 404 -81.24 40.64 -25.25
N ASN A 405 -82.22 40.94 -24.39
CA ASN A 405 -82.21 40.54 -22.99
C ASN A 405 -82.15 39.02 -22.82
N LYS A 406 -82.78 38.24 -23.72
CA LYS A 406 -82.66 36.78 -23.73
C LYS A 406 -81.24 36.34 -24.09
N THR A 407 -80.62 36.91 -25.13
CA THR A 407 -79.23 36.55 -25.48
C THR A 407 -78.22 36.90 -24.38
N GLU A 408 -78.43 38.02 -23.67
CA GLU A 408 -77.61 38.43 -22.53
C GLU A 408 -77.83 37.53 -21.30
N ALA A 409 -79.09 37.15 -21.00
CA ALA A 409 -79.37 36.15 -19.96
C ALA A 409 -78.74 34.78 -20.29
N GLU A 410 -78.65 34.39 -21.55
CA GLU A 410 -77.97 33.17 -21.97
C GLU A 410 -76.43 33.25 -21.87
N THR A 411 -75.80 34.39 -22.18
CA THR A 411 -74.34 34.55 -21.99
C THR A 411 -73.99 34.61 -20.50
N LEU A 412 -74.76 35.32 -19.69
CA LEU A 412 -74.59 35.36 -18.24
C LEU A 412 -74.74 33.97 -17.61
N ARG A 413 -75.72 33.16 -18.02
CA ARG A 413 -75.87 31.76 -17.57
C ARG A 413 -74.67 30.89 -17.92
N ARG A 414 -74.14 31.00 -19.15
CA ARG A 414 -72.91 30.30 -19.55
C ARG A 414 -71.71 30.74 -18.71
N SER A 415 -71.62 32.03 -18.37
CA SER A 415 -70.59 32.56 -17.48
C SER A 415 -70.71 32.02 -16.06
N CYS A 416 -71.92 31.99 -15.48
CA CYS A 416 -72.16 31.49 -14.13
C CYS A 416 -71.73 30.02 -13.99
N SER A 417 -72.17 29.16 -14.93
CA SER A 417 -71.81 27.75 -14.96
C SER A 417 -70.29 27.52 -15.10
N LEU A 418 -69.58 28.36 -15.86
CA LEU A 418 -68.12 28.29 -15.94
C LEU A 418 -67.44 28.75 -14.63
N THR A 419 -67.97 29.78 -13.95
CA THR A 419 -67.45 30.19 -12.63
C THR A 419 -67.74 29.18 -11.53
N GLU A 420 -68.89 28.51 -11.56
CA GLU A 420 -69.25 27.42 -10.65
C GLU A 420 -68.30 26.23 -10.82
N TYR A 421 -68.06 25.78 -12.06
CA TYR A 421 -67.08 24.73 -12.35
C TYR A 421 -65.63 25.09 -11.93
N ASN A 422 -65.24 26.36 -12.11
CA ASN A 422 -63.92 26.81 -11.68
C ASN A 422 -63.81 26.90 -10.14
N LEU A 423 -64.89 27.25 -9.43
CA LEU A 423 -64.94 27.28 -7.97
C LEU A 423 -64.77 25.86 -7.40
N ASP A 424 -65.64 24.94 -7.83
CA ASP A 424 -65.62 23.50 -7.48
C ASP A 424 -64.19 22.93 -7.63
N LYS A 425 -63.57 23.15 -8.79
CA LYS A 425 -62.19 22.74 -9.08
C LYS A 425 -61.12 23.42 -8.18
N THR A 426 -61.35 24.63 -7.69
CA THR A 426 -60.43 25.27 -6.71
C THR A 426 -60.65 24.79 -5.28
N GLU A 427 -61.86 24.39 -4.90
CA GLU A 427 -62.15 23.77 -3.60
C GLU A 427 -61.52 22.37 -3.53
N ASP A 428 -61.67 21.57 -4.60
CA ASP A 428 -61.00 20.28 -4.80
C ASP A 428 -59.45 20.38 -4.64
N LEU A 429 -58.86 21.43 -5.24
CA LEU A 429 -57.43 21.71 -5.13
C LEU A 429 -57.03 22.19 -3.72
N LEU A 430 -57.88 22.98 -3.05
CA LEU A 430 -57.66 23.45 -1.69
C LEU A 430 -57.64 22.27 -0.71
N ASP A 431 -58.58 21.33 -0.81
CA ASP A 431 -58.61 20.15 0.05
C ASP A 431 -57.40 19.22 -0.17
N GLN A 432 -56.93 19.07 -1.43
CA GLN A 432 -55.66 18.38 -1.71
C GLN A 432 -54.46 19.08 -1.04
N LYS A 433 -54.43 20.43 -1.01
CA LYS A 433 -53.37 21.17 -0.30
C LYS A 433 -53.52 21.05 1.23
N ILE A 434 -54.73 21.05 1.77
CA ILE A 434 -54.99 20.84 3.21
C ILE A 434 -54.55 19.44 3.64
N ALA A 435 -54.85 18.40 2.85
CA ALA A 435 -54.39 17.04 3.10
C ALA A 435 -52.85 16.94 3.05
N SER A 436 -52.23 17.57 2.06
CA SER A 436 -50.77 17.66 1.94
C SER A 436 -50.13 18.34 3.17
N LEU A 437 -50.66 19.49 3.60
CA LEU A 437 -50.19 20.22 4.79
C LEU A 437 -50.37 19.41 6.08
N LYS A 438 -51.50 18.72 6.26
CA LYS A 438 -51.71 17.78 7.39
C LYS A 438 -50.65 16.67 7.40
N SER A 439 -50.29 16.12 6.24
CA SER A 439 -49.23 15.10 6.14
C SER A 439 -47.83 15.66 6.45
N ALA A 440 -47.56 16.92 6.12
CA ALA A 440 -46.30 17.59 6.42
C ALA A 440 -46.17 17.91 7.92
N LEU A 441 -47.26 18.33 8.57
CA LEU A 441 -47.31 18.57 10.02
C LEU A 441 -46.92 17.30 10.81
N VAL A 442 -47.49 16.14 10.44
CA VAL A 442 -47.18 14.84 11.06
C VAL A 442 -45.74 14.36 10.78
N LYS A 443 -45.05 14.90 9.77
CA LYS A 443 -43.60 14.67 9.58
C LYS A 443 -42.78 15.56 10.53
N ARG A 444 -43.07 16.86 10.58
CA ARG A 444 -42.41 17.80 11.50
C ARG A 444 -42.55 17.36 12.96
N ASP A 445 -43.74 16.94 13.38
CA ASP A 445 -43.97 16.50 14.76
C ASP A 445 -43.20 15.21 15.13
N LYS A 446 -42.68 14.45 14.14
CA LYS A 446 -41.73 13.34 14.34
C LYS A 446 -40.28 13.82 14.29
N GLU A 447 -39.96 14.78 13.44
CA GLU A 447 -38.64 15.45 13.42
C GLU A 447 -38.37 16.12 14.78
N ASP A 448 -39.37 16.82 15.35
CA ASP A 448 -39.34 17.41 16.70
C ASP A 448 -39.18 16.37 17.83
N GLN A 449 -39.56 15.11 17.61
CA GLN A 449 -39.32 14.00 18.55
C GLN A 449 -37.90 13.42 18.40
N ILE A 450 -37.43 13.28 17.15
CA ILE A 450 -36.06 12.83 16.85
C ILE A 450 -35.03 13.82 17.42
N ILE A 451 -35.25 15.13 17.24
CA ILE A 451 -34.38 16.18 17.78
C ILE A 451 -34.20 16.01 19.30
N LYS A 452 -35.27 15.82 20.06
CA LYS A 452 -35.19 15.64 21.53
C LYS A 452 -34.43 14.37 21.96
N VAL A 453 -34.52 13.30 21.17
CA VAL A 453 -33.76 12.06 21.41
C VAL A 453 -32.28 12.23 21.07
N LEU A 454 -31.94 13.11 20.11
CA LEU A 454 -30.56 13.49 19.83
C LEU A 454 -30.01 14.43 20.91
N GLU A 455 -30.74 15.47 21.30
CA GLU A 455 -30.39 16.37 22.40
C GLU A 455 -30.09 15.62 23.71
N GLN A 456 -30.89 14.61 24.05
CA GLN A 456 -30.61 13.75 25.21
C GLN A 456 -29.30 12.94 25.03
N ARG A 457 -29.06 12.38 23.85
CA ARG A 457 -27.85 11.60 23.57
C ARG A 457 -26.59 12.43 23.55
N ASP A 458 -26.65 13.66 23.04
CA ASP A 458 -25.51 14.58 23.05
C ASP A 458 -25.10 14.92 24.49
N LEU A 459 -26.08 15.11 25.40
CA LEU A 459 -25.82 15.27 26.84
C LEU A 459 -25.25 14.00 27.50
N GLU A 460 -25.75 12.81 27.16
CA GLU A 460 -25.20 11.53 27.64
C GLU A 460 -23.74 11.32 27.17
N ILE A 461 -23.42 11.75 25.94
CA ILE A 461 -22.07 11.71 25.38
C ILE A 461 -21.14 12.72 26.06
N ASP A 462 -21.59 13.96 26.32
CA ASP A 462 -20.80 14.96 27.05
C ASP A 462 -20.48 14.52 28.49
N GLU A 463 -21.43 13.88 29.19
CA GLU A 463 -21.16 13.26 30.50
C GLU A 463 -20.13 12.12 30.41
N GLU A 464 -20.17 11.30 29.36
CA GLU A 464 -19.21 10.22 29.15
C GLU A 464 -17.81 10.76 28.81
N ILE A 465 -17.71 11.77 27.95
CA ILE A 465 -16.46 12.49 27.64
C ILE A 465 -15.86 13.07 28.92
N SER A 466 -16.65 13.80 29.71
CA SER A 466 -16.22 14.38 30.99
C SER A 466 -15.74 13.32 31.99
N ARG A 467 -16.31 12.10 31.94
CA ARG A 467 -15.90 10.95 32.77
C ARG A 467 -14.63 10.26 32.28
N PHE A 468 -14.28 10.36 31.00
CA PHE A 468 -13.07 9.74 30.44
C PHE A 468 -11.87 10.69 30.36
N GLU A 469 -12.06 11.99 30.09
CA GLU A 469 -11.00 12.99 30.02
C GLU A 469 -10.01 12.96 31.22
N PRO A 470 -10.44 12.93 32.51
CA PRO A 470 -9.50 12.84 33.64
C PRO A 470 -8.76 11.49 33.71
N LYS A 471 -9.35 10.41 33.20
CA LYS A 471 -8.69 9.09 33.14
C LYS A 471 -7.60 9.10 32.08
N VAL A 472 -7.84 9.71 30.93
CA VAL A 472 -6.84 9.90 29.86
C VAL A 472 -5.70 10.78 30.36
N LYS A 473 -5.99 11.91 31.00
CA LYS A 473 -4.98 12.79 31.62
C LYS A 473 -4.13 12.04 32.68
N GLN A 474 -4.76 11.21 33.52
CA GLN A 474 -4.03 10.36 34.48
C GLN A 474 -3.18 9.27 33.80
N ALA A 475 -3.65 8.69 32.69
CA ALA A 475 -2.89 7.69 31.93
C ALA A 475 -1.65 8.29 31.27
N ILE A 476 -1.77 9.48 30.66
CA ILE A 476 -0.65 10.24 30.09
C ILE A 476 0.38 10.53 31.18
N HIS A 477 -0.02 11.13 32.30
CA HIS A 477 0.91 11.48 33.39
C HIS A 477 1.68 10.26 33.93
N ARG A 478 1.06 9.07 33.98
CA ARG A 478 1.72 7.82 34.35
C ARG A 478 2.71 7.31 33.29
N ALA A 479 2.46 7.58 32.02
CA ALA A 479 3.39 7.27 30.93
C ALA A 479 4.62 8.20 30.99
N ASP A 480 4.40 9.51 31.16
CA ASP A 480 5.48 10.51 31.33
C ASP A 480 6.38 10.14 32.52
N GLU A 481 5.77 9.79 33.66
CA GLU A 481 6.48 9.31 34.85
C GLU A 481 7.32 8.05 34.58
N ALA A 482 6.85 7.13 33.73
CA ALA A 482 7.56 5.90 33.39
C ALA A 482 8.72 6.17 32.41
N GLU A 483 8.52 7.06 31.44
CA GLU A 483 9.55 7.48 30.48
C GLU A 483 10.69 8.24 31.18
N MET A 484 10.38 9.14 32.13
CA MET A 484 11.39 9.79 32.96
C MET A 484 12.26 8.78 33.74
N LYS A 485 11.63 7.75 34.33
CA LYS A 485 12.32 6.67 35.07
C LYS A 485 13.17 5.80 34.11
N TYR A 486 12.67 5.53 32.90
CA TYR A 486 13.41 4.83 31.86
C TYR A 486 14.66 5.61 31.42
N HIS A 487 14.53 6.91 31.13
CA HIS A 487 15.68 7.76 30.79
C HIS A 487 16.70 7.90 31.93
N GLU A 488 16.29 7.81 33.20
CA GLU A 488 17.23 7.72 34.32
C GLU A 488 17.95 6.37 34.36
N ALA A 489 17.23 5.26 34.14
CA ALA A 489 17.81 3.91 34.08
C ALA A 489 18.82 3.75 32.94
N VAL A 490 18.51 4.26 31.73
CA VAL A 490 19.42 4.25 30.57
C VAL A 490 20.71 5.04 30.86
N ARG A 491 20.61 6.22 31.49
CA ARG A 491 21.79 7.00 31.91
C ARG A 491 22.64 6.26 32.94
N LYS A 492 22.01 5.60 33.92
CA LYS A 492 22.71 4.76 34.91
C LYS A 492 23.41 3.56 34.26
N LEU A 493 22.76 2.90 33.28
CA LEU A 493 23.34 1.79 32.52
C LEU A 493 24.61 2.23 31.75
N SER A 494 24.52 3.31 30.98
CA SER A 494 25.66 3.83 30.19
C SER A 494 26.88 4.18 31.05
N LEU A 495 26.66 4.75 32.25
CA LEU A 495 27.74 5.00 33.22
C LEU A 495 28.36 3.69 33.75
N ALA A 496 27.54 2.69 34.05
CA ALA A 496 28.02 1.38 34.49
C ALA A 496 28.80 0.63 33.40
N GLU A 497 28.36 0.71 32.15
CA GLU A 497 29.06 0.14 30.99
C GLU A 497 30.41 0.83 30.76
N SER A 498 30.47 2.16 30.89
CA SER A 498 31.72 2.92 30.81
C SER A 498 32.73 2.45 31.86
N GLU A 499 32.33 2.30 33.13
CA GLU A 499 33.24 1.81 34.17
C GLU A 499 33.60 0.33 33.99
N ARG A 500 32.65 -0.52 33.57
CA ARG A 500 32.92 -1.92 33.21
C ARG A 500 34.00 -2.00 32.12
N ASN A 501 33.93 -1.16 31.09
CA ASN A 501 34.91 -1.15 30.01
C ASN A 501 36.30 -0.68 30.49
N LYS A 502 36.38 0.28 31.43
CA LYS A 502 37.64 0.65 32.12
C LYS A 502 38.22 -0.50 32.94
N VAL A 503 37.38 -1.25 33.65
CA VAL A 503 37.79 -2.44 34.42
C VAL A 503 38.29 -3.56 33.50
N ILE A 504 37.63 -3.79 32.36
CA ILE A 504 38.10 -4.74 31.32
C ILE A 504 39.46 -4.31 30.77
N GLY A 505 39.67 -3.03 30.47
CA GLY A 505 40.98 -2.51 30.04
C GLY A 505 42.09 -2.76 31.06
N ARG A 506 41.81 -2.50 32.36
CA ARG A 506 42.74 -2.79 33.48
C ARG A 506 43.02 -4.29 33.61
N ARG A 507 42.01 -5.15 33.46
CA ARG A 507 42.17 -6.62 33.46
C ARG A 507 43.12 -7.04 32.34
N ASN A 508 42.83 -6.66 31.10
CA ASN A 508 43.60 -7.10 29.93
C ASN A 508 45.08 -6.67 30.01
N ALA A 509 45.36 -5.46 30.52
CA ALA A 509 46.72 -5.01 30.78
C ALA A 509 47.46 -5.89 31.81
N LYS A 510 46.77 -6.37 32.86
CA LYS A 510 47.34 -7.29 33.85
C LYS A 510 47.48 -8.73 33.32
N GLU A 511 46.56 -9.18 32.49
CA GLU A 511 46.60 -10.49 31.84
C GLU A 511 47.80 -10.58 30.89
N ASN A 512 48.04 -9.54 30.09
CA ASN A 512 49.25 -9.41 29.27
C ASN A 512 50.54 -9.38 30.13
N GLN A 513 50.53 -8.66 31.27
CA GLN A 513 51.67 -8.65 32.20
C GLN A 513 51.96 -10.05 32.75
N VAL A 514 50.93 -10.83 33.08
CA VAL A 514 51.07 -12.23 33.55
C VAL A 514 51.63 -13.13 32.44
N GLN A 515 51.14 -13.02 31.20
CA GLN A 515 51.65 -13.81 30.06
C GLN A 515 53.13 -13.51 29.77
N ALA A 516 53.55 -12.25 29.86
CA ALA A 516 54.95 -11.85 29.72
C ALA A 516 55.83 -12.46 30.83
N LEU A 517 55.38 -12.40 32.10
CA LEU A 517 56.08 -13.00 33.23
C LEU A 517 56.17 -14.53 33.13
N GLN A 518 55.09 -15.21 32.73
CA GLN A 518 55.08 -16.66 32.46
C GLN A 518 56.08 -17.04 31.35
N THR A 519 56.18 -16.23 30.30
CA THR A 519 57.13 -16.45 29.20
C THR A 519 58.58 -16.25 29.67
N SER A 520 58.83 -15.20 30.47
CA SER A 520 60.13 -14.97 31.10
C SER A 520 60.54 -16.14 32.02
N LEU A 521 59.62 -16.63 32.86
CA LEU A 521 59.87 -17.77 33.75
C LEU A 521 60.17 -19.07 32.97
N LYS A 522 59.46 -19.33 31.86
CA LYS A 522 59.77 -20.44 30.94
C LYS A 522 61.14 -20.30 30.26
N ASN A 523 61.64 -19.07 30.06
CA ASN A 523 62.97 -18.83 29.53
C ASN A 523 64.06 -19.03 30.60
N ALA A 524 63.83 -18.52 31.81
CA ALA A 524 64.72 -18.72 32.96
C ALA A 524 64.87 -20.21 33.31
N GLY A 525 63.77 -20.98 33.35
CA GLY A 525 63.83 -22.43 33.56
C GLY A 525 64.64 -23.16 32.49
N ARG A 526 64.48 -22.78 31.20
CA ARG A 526 65.30 -23.29 30.08
C ARG A 526 66.77 -22.80 30.10
N GLN A 527 67.10 -21.77 30.87
CA GLN A 527 68.49 -21.36 31.12
C GLN A 527 69.10 -22.15 32.27
N ILE A 528 68.40 -22.25 33.41
CA ILE A 528 68.80 -23.04 34.58
C ILE A 528 69.05 -24.51 34.19
N HIS A 529 68.15 -25.13 33.43
CA HIS A 529 68.35 -26.51 32.97
C HIS A 529 69.60 -26.70 32.09
N ARG A 530 69.92 -25.71 31.22
CA ARG A 530 71.17 -25.74 30.43
C ARG A 530 72.42 -25.51 31.27
N LEU A 531 72.32 -24.69 32.31
CA LEU A 531 73.41 -24.48 33.27
C LEU A 531 73.68 -25.75 34.08
N ALA A 532 72.64 -26.41 34.60
CA ALA A 532 72.78 -27.68 35.32
C ALA A 532 73.48 -28.78 34.48
N ILE A 533 73.09 -28.95 33.21
CA ILE A 533 73.77 -29.87 32.28
C ILE A 533 75.23 -29.45 32.00
N SER A 534 75.54 -28.15 32.08
CA SER A 534 76.91 -27.65 31.93
C SER A 534 77.76 -27.80 33.19
N GLU A 535 77.12 -27.80 34.36
CA GLU A 535 77.72 -28.00 35.68
C GLU A 535 78.04 -29.49 35.91
N GLU A 536 77.07 -30.38 35.62
CA GLU A 536 77.24 -31.84 35.57
C GLU A 536 78.44 -32.24 34.70
N LYS A 537 78.48 -31.77 33.45
CA LYS A 537 79.61 -31.97 32.52
C LYS A 537 80.92 -31.29 32.94
N SER A 538 80.91 -30.44 33.95
CA SER A 538 82.13 -29.85 34.53
C SER A 538 82.62 -30.71 35.69
N GLY A 539 81.72 -31.20 36.54
CA GLY A 539 82.00 -32.24 37.54
C GLY A 539 82.58 -33.52 36.92
N ASP A 540 81.99 -34.02 35.82
CA ASP A 540 82.52 -35.18 35.07
C ASP A 540 84.02 -35.04 34.71
N ARG A 541 84.41 -33.83 34.29
CA ARG A 541 85.78 -33.49 33.87
C ARG A 541 86.69 -33.30 35.08
N GLU A 542 86.21 -32.68 36.15
CA GLU A 542 86.95 -32.57 37.41
C GLU A 542 87.21 -33.95 38.03
N ASP A 543 86.24 -34.88 37.98
CA ASP A 543 86.42 -36.28 38.39
C ASP A 543 87.39 -37.04 37.49
N GLU A 544 87.42 -36.78 36.18
CA GLU A 544 88.47 -37.34 35.29
C GLU A 544 89.86 -36.80 35.66
N TYR A 545 90.00 -35.48 35.84
CA TYR A 545 91.24 -34.86 36.25
C TYR A 545 91.70 -35.35 37.62
N PHE A 546 90.81 -35.49 38.60
CA PHE A 546 91.13 -35.99 39.94
C PHE A 546 91.60 -37.44 39.93
N ARG A 547 90.93 -38.32 39.15
CA ARG A 547 91.39 -39.70 38.90
C ARG A 547 92.78 -39.72 38.25
N ARG A 548 93.02 -38.87 37.25
CA ARG A 548 94.31 -38.77 36.55
C ARG A 548 95.42 -38.23 37.45
N CYS A 549 95.14 -37.21 38.26
CA CYS A 549 96.08 -36.68 39.25
C CYS A 549 96.46 -37.75 40.29
N ARG A 550 95.48 -38.48 40.85
CA ARG A 550 95.76 -39.59 41.77
C ARG A 550 96.69 -40.64 41.15
N HIS A 551 96.37 -41.10 39.94
CA HIS A 551 97.19 -42.10 39.24
C HIS A 551 98.62 -41.60 38.94
N LEU A 552 98.78 -40.32 38.59
CA LEU A 552 100.10 -39.71 38.41
C LEU A 552 100.86 -39.61 39.73
N THR A 553 100.20 -39.27 40.85
CA THR A 553 100.82 -39.27 42.19
C THR A 553 101.27 -40.67 42.61
N GLU A 554 100.47 -41.71 42.37
CA GLU A 554 100.84 -43.11 42.61
C GLU A 554 102.07 -43.52 41.78
N CYS A 555 102.09 -43.17 40.48
CA CYS A 555 103.24 -43.44 39.61
C CYS A 555 104.51 -42.70 40.05
N VAL A 556 104.41 -41.44 40.46
CA VAL A 556 105.54 -40.66 41.01
C VAL A 556 106.04 -41.30 42.31
N SER A 557 105.15 -41.69 43.22
CA SER A 557 105.51 -42.36 44.47
C SER A 557 106.27 -43.68 44.22
N HIS A 558 105.79 -44.52 43.30
CA HIS A 558 106.47 -45.76 42.92
C HIS A 558 107.84 -45.51 42.26
N CYS A 559 107.96 -44.47 41.42
CA CYS A 559 109.25 -44.06 40.85
C CYS A 559 110.24 -43.56 41.91
N LEU A 560 109.77 -42.80 42.92
CA LEU A 560 110.59 -42.35 44.05
C LEU A 560 111.07 -43.53 44.91
N MET A 561 110.18 -44.47 45.25
CA MET A 561 110.57 -45.68 46.00
C MET A 561 111.65 -46.50 45.27
N ARG A 562 111.56 -46.61 43.94
CA ARG A 562 112.58 -47.28 43.11
C ARG A 562 113.88 -46.49 43.04
N ALA A 563 113.83 -45.16 43.05
CA ALA A 563 115.03 -44.31 43.13
C ALA A 563 115.73 -44.47 44.49
N GLU A 564 114.98 -44.42 45.60
CA GLU A 564 115.52 -44.67 46.94
C GLU A 564 116.15 -46.07 47.08
N GLU A 565 115.53 -47.12 46.53
CA GLU A 565 116.13 -48.46 46.55
C GLU A 565 117.43 -48.50 45.74
N ALA A 566 117.46 -47.85 44.57
CA ALA A 566 118.67 -47.73 43.76
C ALA A 566 119.78 -46.96 44.49
N GLU A 567 119.48 -45.85 45.17
CA GLU A 567 120.44 -45.10 45.98
C GLU A 567 120.98 -45.93 47.15
N ARG A 568 120.13 -46.63 47.90
CA ARG A 568 120.54 -47.56 48.96
C ARG A 568 121.46 -48.66 48.42
N ARG A 569 121.16 -49.18 47.23
CA ARG A 569 121.95 -50.21 46.55
C ARG A 569 123.29 -49.68 46.03
N ILE A 570 123.33 -48.46 45.49
CA ILE A 570 124.56 -47.74 45.13
C ILE A 570 125.43 -47.56 46.38
N LYS A 571 124.86 -47.12 47.51
CA LYS A 571 125.59 -46.94 48.77
C LYS A 571 126.19 -48.25 49.31
N MET A 572 125.46 -49.37 49.20
CA MET A 572 126.01 -50.69 49.55
C MET A 572 127.15 -51.11 48.60
N LEU A 573 127.03 -50.84 47.30
CA LEU A 573 128.08 -51.13 46.31
C LEU A 573 129.32 -50.24 46.51
N GLN A 574 129.14 -48.96 46.88
CA GLN A 574 130.22 -48.05 47.28
C GLN A 574 130.96 -48.60 48.51
N ASN A 575 130.24 -48.92 49.60
CA ASN A 575 130.86 -49.52 50.79
C ASN A 575 131.61 -50.83 50.45
N ARG A 576 131.10 -51.68 49.55
CA ARG A 576 131.81 -52.90 49.14
C ARG A 576 133.03 -52.60 48.26
N LYS A 577 132.95 -51.63 47.34
CA LYS A 577 134.10 -51.13 46.56
C LYS A 577 135.19 -50.61 47.49
N ASP A 578 134.85 -49.76 48.45
CA ASP A 578 135.83 -49.11 49.31
C ASP A 578 136.49 -50.13 50.26
N ASN A 579 135.74 -51.14 50.73
CA ASN A 579 136.31 -52.30 51.42
C ASN A 579 137.25 -53.11 50.52
N LEU A 580 136.89 -53.37 49.25
CA LEU A 580 137.75 -54.08 48.29
C LEU A 580 139.01 -53.28 47.91
N GLU A 581 138.93 -51.95 47.85
CA GLU A 581 140.08 -51.06 47.68
C GLU A 581 140.97 -51.04 48.93
N GLY A 582 140.38 -51.14 50.13
CA GLY A 582 141.10 -51.38 51.38
C GLY A 582 141.84 -52.72 51.38
N GLU A 583 141.13 -53.83 51.12
CA GLU A 583 141.69 -55.18 50.95
C GLU A 583 142.85 -55.18 49.94
N LYS A 584 142.62 -54.63 48.74
CA LYS A 584 143.64 -54.44 47.70
C LYS A 584 144.85 -53.67 48.21
N LYS A 585 144.67 -52.55 48.91
CA LYS A 585 145.77 -51.72 49.42
C LYS A 585 146.60 -52.43 50.49
N THR A 586 146.00 -53.33 51.26
CA THR A 586 146.73 -54.28 52.13
C THR A 586 147.47 -55.35 51.32
N TYR A 587 146.88 -55.94 50.28
CA TYR A 587 147.60 -56.87 49.40
C TYR A 587 148.79 -56.19 48.70
N GLU A 588 148.63 -54.96 48.19
CA GLU A 588 149.71 -54.15 47.61
C GLU A 588 150.82 -53.85 48.63
N LYS A 589 150.48 -53.52 49.89
CA LYS A 589 151.47 -53.37 50.98
C LYS A 589 152.22 -54.66 51.28
N ASN A 590 151.52 -55.78 51.39
CA ASN A 590 152.12 -57.08 51.70
C ASN A 590 153.02 -57.55 50.54
N LEU A 591 152.61 -57.32 49.30
CA LEU A 591 153.40 -57.62 48.10
C LEU A 591 154.62 -56.69 47.99
N ALA A 592 154.51 -55.41 48.39
CA ALA A 592 155.64 -54.48 48.52
C ALA A 592 156.54 -54.76 49.75
N MET A 593 156.06 -55.53 50.73
CA MET A 593 156.86 -56.03 51.85
C MET A 593 157.66 -57.26 51.41
N MET A 594 156.99 -58.26 50.82
CA MET A 594 157.65 -59.45 50.24
C MET A 594 158.63 -59.08 49.12
N ARG A 595 158.39 -57.99 48.37
CA ARG A 595 159.41 -57.45 47.43
C ARG A 595 160.63 -56.91 48.16
N ARG A 596 160.48 -56.17 49.26
CA ARG A 596 161.63 -55.71 50.05
C ARG A 596 162.36 -56.86 50.73
N GLU A 597 161.66 -57.85 51.25
CA GLU A 597 162.25 -59.09 51.78
C GLU A 597 163.02 -59.83 50.67
N LEU A 598 162.46 -59.92 49.46
CA LEU A 598 163.15 -60.49 48.29
C LEU A 598 164.39 -59.67 47.90
N ASP A 599 164.28 -58.35 47.82
CA ASP A 599 165.37 -57.43 47.51
C ASP A 599 166.47 -57.49 48.59
N GLU A 600 166.12 -57.64 49.88
CA GLU A 600 167.07 -57.91 50.96
C GLU A 600 167.74 -59.29 50.80
N THR A 601 167.00 -60.35 50.44
CA THR A 601 167.63 -61.65 50.16
C THR A 601 168.53 -61.63 48.92
N LEU A 602 168.23 -60.81 47.92
CA LEU A 602 169.06 -60.60 46.74
C LEU A 602 170.34 -59.81 47.07
N ASN A 603 170.25 -58.71 47.81
CA ASN A 603 171.44 -57.97 48.27
C ASN A 603 172.32 -58.82 49.21
N ASN A 604 171.73 -59.72 49.99
CA ASN A 604 172.49 -60.70 50.80
C ASN A 604 173.12 -61.82 49.95
N LEU A 605 172.71 -62.02 48.70
CA LEU A 605 173.35 -62.92 47.73
C LEU A 605 174.42 -62.21 46.90
N ASP A 606 174.24 -60.92 46.57
CA ASP A 606 175.26 -60.07 45.90
C ASP A 606 176.44 -59.68 46.83
N HIS A 607 176.47 -60.21 48.06
CA HIS A 607 177.55 -60.07 49.05
C HIS A 607 178.14 -61.43 49.51
N LEU A 608 177.98 -62.48 48.69
CA LEU A 608 178.58 -63.81 48.84
C LEU A 608 179.46 -64.18 47.63
#